data_AF-M1DFY9-F1
#
_entry.id   AF-M1DFY9-F1
#
_cell.length_a   1.000
_cell.length_b   1.000
_cell.length_c   1.000
_cell.angle_alpha   90.00
_cell.angle_beta   90.00
_cell.angle_gamma   90.00
#
_symmetry.space_group_name_H-M   'P 1'
#
loop_
_entity.id
_entity.type
_entity.pdbx_description
1 polymer ?
#
loop_
_entity_poly.entity_id
_entity_poly.type
_entity_poly.pdbx_seq_one_letter_code
_entity_poly.pdbx_strand_id
1 'polypeptide(L)'
;MNTFDALEFDALRILKHVTMVGIGPSIPSIFRDDNIFRDDMIEISSKNYMDWLNSKDKGSVIYIAFASYSEISSQLIEVFGHGLLECGRPFLWVIREGKDGEKMEEKLSCKDELEKQGKIMSWCSQLKVLKHPSIGCFLTHYGWN
;
A
#
# COMPACT_ATOMS: atom_id res chain seq x y z
N MET A 1 0.93 -21.54 -9.29
CA MET A 1 0.22 -20.24 -9.24
C MET A 1 0.44 -19.63 -7.87
N ASN A 2 0.68 -18.31 -7.77
CA ASN A 2 0.80 -17.62 -6.48
C ASN A 2 -0.59 -17.46 -5.83
N THR A 3 -1.20 -18.57 -5.44
CA THR A 3 -2.53 -18.68 -4.83
C THR A 3 -2.55 -19.92 -3.95
N PHE A 4 -3.64 -20.21 -3.25
CA PHE A 4 -3.79 -21.42 -2.45
C PHE A 4 -5.20 -22.00 -2.58
N ASP A 5 -5.36 -23.31 -2.34
CA ASP A 5 -6.60 -24.03 -2.62
C ASP A 5 -7.82 -23.43 -1.91
N ALA A 6 -7.67 -22.97 -0.66
CA ALA A 6 -8.79 -22.38 0.08
C ALA A 6 -9.26 -21.03 -0.50
N LEU A 7 -8.47 -20.37 -1.35
CA LEU A 7 -8.87 -19.15 -2.05
C LEU A 7 -9.53 -19.44 -3.41
N GLU A 8 -8.98 -20.39 -4.18
CA GLU A 8 -9.33 -20.58 -5.60
C GLU A 8 -9.56 -22.05 -6.00
N PHE A 9 -10.27 -22.81 -5.16
CA PHE A 9 -10.46 -24.26 -5.33
C PHE A 9 -10.98 -24.65 -6.73
N ASP A 10 -12.06 -24.02 -7.20
CA ASP A 10 -12.67 -24.35 -8.49
C ASP A 10 -11.83 -23.84 -9.66
N ALA A 11 -11.24 -22.64 -9.54
CA ALA A 11 -10.44 -22.02 -10.60
C ALA A 11 -9.16 -22.82 -10.89
N LEU A 12 -8.53 -23.40 -9.87
CA LEU A 12 -7.36 -24.28 -10.03
C LEU A 12 -7.68 -25.59 -10.78
N ARG A 13 -8.96 -25.97 -10.93
CA ARG A 13 -9.38 -27.26 -11.49
C ARG A 13 -10.14 -27.14 -12.82
N ILE A 14 -10.27 -25.92 -13.34
CA ILE A 14 -11.06 -25.65 -14.54
C ILE A 14 -10.45 -26.29 -15.79
N LEU A 15 -9.11 -26.37 -15.85
CA LEU A 15 -8.39 -26.95 -16.98
C LEU A 15 -8.20 -28.46 -16.78
N LYS A 16 -9.04 -29.27 -17.43
CA LYS A 16 -9.03 -30.75 -17.30
C LYS A 16 -7.73 -31.43 -17.74
N HIS A 17 -6.90 -30.74 -18.53
CA HIS A 17 -5.66 -31.28 -19.10
C HIS A 17 -4.40 -30.61 -18.56
N VAL A 18 -4.52 -29.69 -17.59
CA VAL A 18 -3.38 -29.00 -16.99
C VAL A 18 -3.53 -29.07 -15.47
N THR A 19 -2.52 -29.60 -14.78
CA THR A 19 -2.50 -29.57 -13.31
C THR A 19 -2.01 -28.20 -12.86
N MET A 20 -2.90 -27.38 -12.31
CA MET A 20 -2.53 -26.12 -11.67
C MET A 20 -2.37 -26.33 -10.16
N VAL A 21 -1.23 -25.92 -9.61
CA VAL A 21 -0.93 -26.02 -8.18
C VAL A 21 -0.79 -24.63 -7.58
N GLY A 22 -1.54 -24.34 -6.51
CA GLY A 22 -1.36 -23.16 -5.69
C GLY A 22 -0.13 -23.30 -4.79
N ILE A 23 0.84 -22.39 -4.89
CA ILE A 23 2.08 -22.37 -4.10
C ILE A 23 2.21 -21.09 -3.25
N GLY A 24 1.11 -20.35 -3.11
CA GLY A 24 1.05 -19.06 -2.44
C GLY A 24 0.58 -19.15 -0.98
N PRO A 25 0.49 -18.00 -0.30
CA PRO A 25 0.99 -16.69 -0.78
C PRO A 25 2.53 -16.68 -0.76
N SER A 26 3.14 -16.37 -1.91
CA SER A 26 4.61 -16.32 -2.09
C SER A 26 5.19 -15.02 -1.53
N ILE A 27 5.01 -14.81 -0.23
CA ILE A 27 5.56 -13.67 0.52
C ILE A 27 6.94 -14.06 1.05
N PRO A 28 7.98 -13.21 0.97
CA PRO A 28 9.32 -13.58 1.43
C PRO A 28 9.32 -13.99 2.92
N SER A 29 10.02 -15.06 3.26
CA SER A 29 10.06 -15.64 4.62
C SER A 29 10.53 -14.66 5.70
N ILE A 30 11.37 -13.69 5.31
CA ILE A 30 11.82 -12.60 6.17
C ILE A 30 10.65 -11.76 6.73
N PHE A 31 9.48 -11.76 6.06
CA PHE A 31 8.24 -11.15 6.54
C PHE A 31 7.32 -12.12 7.29
N ARG A 32 7.67 -13.40 7.44
CA ARG A 32 6.98 -14.33 8.35
C ARG A 32 7.62 -14.35 9.73
N ASP A 33 8.94 -14.19 9.79
CA ASP A 33 9.70 -14.17 11.04
C ASP A 33 9.96 -12.73 11.48
N ASP A 34 9.42 -12.32 12.63
CA ASP A 34 9.55 -10.95 13.16
C ASP A 34 11.02 -10.56 13.52
N ASN A 35 11.97 -11.48 13.42
CA ASN A 35 13.33 -11.36 13.96
C ASN A 35 14.44 -11.06 12.93
N ILE A 36 14.15 -10.95 11.63
CA ILE A 36 15.21 -10.90 10.59
C ILE A 36 15.07 -9.69 9.64
N PHE A 37 14.63 -8.51 10.10
CA PHE A 37 14.72 -7.30 9.28
C PHE A 37 16.04 -6.56 9.50
N ARG A 38 17.08 -6.99 8.79
CA ARG A 38 18.25 -6.16 8.50
C ARG A 38 18.35 -5.97 6.99
N ASP A 39 18.11 -4.73 6.54
CA ASP A 39 18.79 -4.21 5.36
C ASP A 39 18.90 -2.69 5.47
N ASP A 40 20.16 -2.25 5.53
CA ASP A 40 20.64 -1.06 6.25
C ASP A 40 20.59 0.23 5.41
N MET A 41 19.82 0.26 4.31
CA MET A 41 19.68 1.45 3.44
C MET A 41 18.29 2.12 3.48
N ILE A 42 17.28 1.47 4.07
CA ILE A 42 15.87 1.94 4.14
C ILE A 42 15.55 2.57 5.51
N GLU A 43 16.46 2.47 6.48
CA GLU A 43 16.22 2.79 7.89
C GLU A 43 15.92 4.28 8.18
N ILE A 44 16.46 5.21 7.38
CA ILE A 44 16.34 6.65 7.67
C ILE A 44 14.98 7.20 7.22
N SER A 45 14.45 6.77 6.07
CA SER A 45 13.11 7.11 5.59
C SER A 45 12.01 6.38 6.36
N SER A 46 12.28 5.17 6.84
CA SER A 46 11.30 4.35 7.55
C SER A 46 10.93 4.84 8.94
N LYS A 47 11.81 5.56 9.65
CA LYS A 47 11.49 6.06 11.00
C LYS A 47 10.34 7.07 11.01
N ASN A 48 10.33 8.04 10.10
CA ASN A 48 9.37 9.15 10.16
C ASN A 48 7.90 8.72 10.01
N TYR A 49 7.58 7.88 9.01
CA TYR A 49 6.19 7.44 8.82
C TYR A 49 5.78 6.31 9.76
N MET A 50 6.73 5.49 10.24
CA MET A 50 6.42 4.47 11.25
C MET A 50 6.10 5.10 12.59
N ASP A 51 6.85 6.11 13.02
CA ASP A 51 6.54 6.87 14.23
C ASP A 51 5.18 7.56 14.11
N TRP A 52 4.84 8.09 12.92
CA TRP A 52 3.50 8.59 12.65
C TRP A 52 2.43 7.50 12.77
N LEU A 53 2.64 6.31 12.21
CA LEU A 53 1.70 5.18 12.32
C LEU A 53 1.53 4.71 13.76
N ASN A 54 2.61 4.67 14.54
CA ASN A 54 2.61 4.33 15.97
C ASN A 54 1.77 5.32 16.81
N SER A 55 1.67 6.58 16.36
CA SER A 55 0.85 7.61 17.02
C SER A 55 -0.65 7.50 16.76
N LYS A 56 -1.09 6.55 15.92
CA LYS A 56 -2.50 6.40 15.52
C LYS A 56 -3.16 5.23 16.21
N ASP A 57 -4.46 5.37 16.45
CA ASP A 57 -5.28 4.32 17.04
C ASP A 57 -5.32 3.06 16.17
N LYS A 58 -5.57 1.91 16.81
CA LYS A 58 -5.67 0.63 16.12
C LYS A 58 -6.80 0.66 15.08
N GLY A 59 -6.50 0.26 13.84
CA GLY A 59 -7.47 0.20 12.74
C GLY A 59 -8.02 1.57 12.29
N SER A 60 -7.37 2.68 12.63
CA SER A 60 -7.86 4.02 12.29
C SER A 60 -7.37 4.53 10.94
N VAL A 61 -6.22 4.05 10.47
CA VAL A 61 -5.52 4.57 9.29
C VAL A 61 -5.97 3.88 8.01
N ILE A 62 -6.23 4.67 6.97
CA ILE A 62 -6.44 4.20 5.60
C ILE A 62 -5.08 4.19 4.89
N TYR A 63 -4.63 3.03 4.44
CA TYR A 63 -3.46 2.92 3.58
C TYR A 63 -3.89 2.96 2.11
N ILE A 64 -3.20 3.74 1.30
CA ILE A 64 -3.53 3.95 -0.12
C ILE A 64 -2.26 3.78 -0.93
N ALA A 65 -2.27 2.79 -1.81
CA ALA A 65 -1.18 2.59 -2.77
C ALA A 65 -1.71 1.90 -4.02
N PHE A 66 -1.36 2.46 -5.16
CA PHE A 66 -1.62 1.88 -6.46
C PHE A 66 -0.27 1.41 -7.03
N ALA A 67 -0.22 0.22 -7.60
CA ALA A 67 1.04 -0.44 -7.91
C ALA A 67 1.95 0.38 -8.83
N SER A 68 3.21 -0.04 -8.90
CA SER A 68 4.27 0.60 -9.67
C SER A 68 3.98 0.82 -11.16
N TYR A 69 2.99 0.14 -11.73
CA TYR A 69 2.70 0.18 -13.16
C TYR A 69 1.47 1.03 -13.52
N SER A 70 0.68 1.47 -12.54
CA SER A 70 -0.51 2.29 -12.83
C SER A 70 -0.14 3.76 -12.89
N GLU A 71 -0.22 4.37 -14.08
CA GLU A 71 -0.25 5.82 -14.20
C GLU A 71 -1.62 6.32 -13.78
N ILE A 72 -1.66 7.03 -12.66
CA ILE A 72 -2.87 7.69 -12.19
C ILE A 72 -2.89 9.11 -12.76
N SER A 73 -4.00 9.48 -13.37
CA SER A 73 -4.19 10.85 -13.86
C SER A 73 -4.20 11.84 -12.69
N SER A 74 -3.70 13.05 -12.93
CA SER A 74 -3.77 14.14 -11.93
C SER A 74 -5.19 14.42 -11.46
N GLN A 75 -6.17 14.29 -12.38
CA GLN A 75 -7.60 14.42 -12.06
C GLN A 75 -8.06 13.39 -11.03
N LEU A 76 -7.63 12.13 -11.16
CA LEU A 76 -8.01 11.09 -10.21
C LEU A 76 -7.32 11.28 -8.85
N ILE A 77 -6.06 11.73 -8.85
CA ILE A 77 -5.35 12.14 -7.62
C ILE A 77 -6.15 13.24 -6.90
N GLU A 78 -6.59 14.27 -7.62
CA GLU A 78 -7.39 15.36 -7.03
C GLU A 78 -8.69 14.87 -6.40
N VAL A 79 -9.43 13.99 -7.09
CA VAL A 79 -10.66 13.37 -6.57
C VAL A 79 -10.40 12.58 -5.30
N PHE A 80 -9.30 11.80 -5.25
CA PHE A 80 -8.91 11.09 -4.04
C PHE A 80 -8.56 12.04 -2.90
N GLY A 81 -7.85 13.14 -3.19
CA GLY A 81 -7.53 14.17 -2.20
C GLY A 81 -8.79 14.72 -1.52
N HIS A 82 -9.76 15.17 -2.30
CA HIS A 82 -11.03 15.66 -1.73
C HIS A 82 -11.80 14.58 -0.96
N GLY A 83 -11.88 13.36 -1.51
CA GLY A 83 -12.55 12.25 -0.82
C GLY A 83 -11.91 11.90 0.52
N LEU A 84 -10.58 12.03 0.65
CA LEU A 84 -9.88 11.80 1.91
C LEU A 84 -10.17 12.88 2.95
N LEU A 85 -10.22 14.15 2.53
CA LEU A 85 -10.59 15.25 3.41
C LEU A 85 -12.01 15.08 3.94
N GLU A 86 -12.96 14.74 3.07
CA GLU A 86 -14.34 14.46 3.47
C GLU A 86 -14.46 13.23 4.38
N CYS A 87 -13.63 12.21 4.17
CA CYS A 87 -13.60 11.03 5.02
C CYS A 87 -13.17 11.34 6.47
N GLY A 88 -12.36 12.38 6.68
CA GLY A 88 -11.91 12.82 8.00
C GLY A 88 -11.05 11.80 8.78
N ARG A 89 -10.66 10.69 8.15
CA ARG A 89 -9.83 9.65 8.76
C ARG A 89 -8.35 9.87 8.49
N PRO A 90 -7.46 9.51 9.42
CA PRO A 90 -6.02 9.46 9.15
C PRO A 90 -5.74 8.55 7.96
N PHE A 91 -4.82 8.96 7.09
CA PHE A 91 -4.42 8.14 5.94
C PHE A 91 -2.91 8.17 5.73
N LEU A 92 -2.38 7.11 5.14
CA LEU A 92 -1.05 7.05 4.57
C LEU A 92 -1.20 6.80 3.07
N TRP A 93 -0.84 7.78 2.26
CA TRP A 93 -1.00 7.73 0.81
C TRP A 93 0.36 7.74 0.10
N VAL A 94 0.63 6.67 -0.64
CA VAL A 94 1.80 6.57 -1.50
C VAL A 94 1.45 7.09 -2.89
N ILE A 95 2.00 8.25 -3.24
CA ILE A 95 1.89 8.87 -4.56
C ILE A 95 3.26 8.82 -5.21
N ARG A 96 3.43 7.98 -6.23
CA ARG A 96 4.70 7.85 -6.94
C ARG A 96 4.97 9.07 -7.82
N GLU A 97 6.24 9.33 -8.05
CA GLU A 97 6.69 10.28 -9.07
C GLU A 97 6.25 9.79 -10.46
N GLY A 98 5.93 10.75 -11.34
CA GLY A 98 5.61 10.50 -12.74
C GLY A 98 6.82 10.03 -13.55
N LYS A 99 6.60 9.66 -14.82
CA LYS A 99 7.64 9.12 -15.73
C LYS A 99 8.94 9.94 -15.79
N ASP A 100 8.84 11.25 -15.62
CA ASP A 100 9.97 12.18 -15.71
C ASP A 100 10.46 12.68 -14.33
N GLY A 101 10.16 11.94 -13.25
CA GLY A 101 10.49 12.37 -11.88
C GLY A 101 9.57 13.48 -11.37
N GLU A 102 8.42 13.66 -12.03
CA GLU A 102 7.45 14.68 -11.64
C GLU A 102 6.80 14.33 -10.31
N LYS A 103 6.86 15.24 -9.35
CA LYS A 103 6.22 15.07 -8.04
C LYS A 103 4.71 15.23 -8.16
N MET A 104 4.02 14.12 -8.38
CA MET A 104 2.58 14.11 -8.62
C MET A 104 1.78 14.62 -7.42
N GLU A 105 2.32 14.53 -6.21
CA GLU A 105 1.73 15.10 -5.00
C GLU A 105 1.75 16.63 -4.99
N GLU A 106 2.65 17.29 -5.71
CA GLU A 106 2.67 18.76 -5.83
C GLU A 106 1.52 19.27 -6.72
N LYS A 107 0.83 18.39 -7.44
CA LYS A 107 -0.35 18.73 -8.24
C LYS A 107 -1.65 18.77 -7.43
N LEU A 108 -1.63 18.28 -6.19
CA LEU A 108 -2.80 18.31 -5.31
C LEU A 108 -3.07 19.75 -4.88
N SER A 109 -4.24 20.29 -5.21
CA SER A 109 -4.59 21.65 -4.77
C SER A 109 -4.78 21.76 -3.25
N CYS A 110 -5.15 20.64 -2.62
CA CYS A 110 -5.46 20.53 -1.20
C CYS A 110 -4.38 19.82 -0.37
N LYS A 111 -3.12 19.83 -0.84
CA LYS A 111 -1.99 19.14 -0.20
C LYS A 111 -1.79 19.57 1.26
N ASP A 112 -1.84 20.88 1.53
CA ASP A 112 -1.59 21.43 2.86
C ASP A 112 -2.68 21.02 3.87
N GLU A 113 -3.94 20.92 3.43
CA GLU A 113 -5.04 20.37 4.23
C GLU A 113 -4.86 18.88 4.48
N LEU A 114 -4.48 18.13 3.44
CA LEU A 114 -4.25 16.69 3.51
C LEU A 114 -3.14 16.34 4.49
N GLU A 115 -2.04 17.09 4.50
CA GLU A 115 -0.91 16.85 5.40
C GLU A 115 -1.22 17.15 6.88
N LYS A 116 -2.30 17.90 7.18
CA LYS A 116 -2.81 18.06 8.55
C LYS A 116 -3.54 16.80 9.05
N GLN A 117 -4.13 16.03 8.14
CA GLN A 117 -4.94 14.85 8.45
C GLN A 117 -4.17 13.53 8.30
N GLY A 118 -3.25 13.46 7.32
CA GLY A 118 -2.58 12.24 6.91
C GLY A 118 -1.09 12.42 6.61
N LYS A 119 -0.52 11.42 5.93
CA LYS A 119 0.85 11.43 5.42
C LYS A 119 0.83 11.07 3.94
N ILE A 120 1.49 11.90 3.12
CA ILE A 120 1.71 11.66 1.69
C ILE A 120 3.20 11.41 1.48
N MET A 121 3.55 10.40 0.69
CA MET A 121 4.95 10.08 0.39
C MET A 121 5.13 9.34 -0.94
N SER A 122 6.35 9.34 -1.49
CA SER A 122 6.65 8.66 -2.76
C SER A 122 6.89 7.16 -2.64
N TRP A 123 7.28 6.69 -1.45
CA TRP A 123 7.59 5.29 -1.21
C TRP A 123 7.46 4.90 0.26
N CYS A 124 7.02 3.68 0.54
CA CYS A 124 7.10 3.06 1.86
C CYS A 124 7.35 1.55 1.74
N SER A 125 7.71 0.91 2.86
CA SER A 125 7.70 -0.56 2.95
C SER A 125 6.27 -1.05 3.11
N GLN A 126 5.59 -1.35 1.99
CA GLN A 126 4.19 -1.78 1.95
C GLN A 126 3.87 -2.92 2.93
N LEU A 127 4.72 -3.94 3.00
CA LEU A 127 4.53 -5.07 3.92
C LEU A 127 4.61 -4.66 5.40
N LYS A 128 5.51 -3.73 5.77
CA LYS A 128 5.56 -3.24 7.15
C LYS A 128 4.35 -2.37 7.48
N VAL A 129 3.88 -1.55 6.52
CA VAL A 129 2.66 -0.75 6.68
C VAL A 129 1.45 -1.67 6.86
N LEU A 130 1.23 -2.65 5.97
CA LEU A 130 0.09 -3.57 6.03
C LEU A 130 0.04 -4.41 7.30
N LYS A 131 1.20 -4.71 7.91
CA LYS A 131 1.29 -5.38 9.22
C LYS A 131 1.00 -4.46 10.41
N HIS A 132 1.06 -3.15 10.22
CA HIS A 132 0.98 -2.20 11.32
C HIS A 132 -0.44 -2.16 11.92
N PRO A 133 -0.60 -2.25 13.25
CA PRO A 133 -1.92 -2.37 13.89
C PRO A 133 -2.84 -1.17 13.67
N SER A 134 -2.29 0.01 13.36
CA SER A 134 -3.10 1.20 13.05
C SER A 134 -3.76 1.15 11.68
N ILE A 135 -3.32 0.29 10.75
CA ILE A 135 -3.99 0.14 9.45
C ILE A 135 -5.33 -0.55 9.64
N GLY A 136 -6.40 0.10 9.19
CA GLY A 136 -7.77 -0.44 9.20
C GLY A 136 -8.31 -0.76 7.82
N CYS A 137 -7.78 -0.14 6.76
CA CYS A 137 -8.23 -0.35 5.39
C CYS A 137 -7.06 -0.18 4.42
N PHE A 138 -7.08 -0.93 3.32
CA PHE A 138 -6.15 -0.78 2.21
C PHE A 138 -6.91 -0.49 0.92
N LEU A 139 -6.75 0.73 0.38
CA LEU A 139 -7.22 1.10 -0.94
C LEU A 139 -6.12 0.80 -1.96
N THR A 140 -6.42 -0.14 -2.85
CA THR A 140 -5.49 -0.67 -3.85
C THR A 140 -6.18 -0.82 -5.20
N HIS A 141 -5.39 -0.89 -6.27
CA HIS A 141 -5.84 -1.30 -7.60
C HIS A 141 -6.17 -2.81 -7.73
N TYR A 142 -6.09 -3.58 -6.65
CA TYR A 142 -6.32 -5.04 -6.64
C TYR A 142 -5.34 -5.85 -7.51
N GLY A 143 -4.12 -5.36 -7.66
CA GLY A 143 -3.03 -6.19 -8.19
C GLY A 143 -2.80 -7.43 -7.33
N TRP A 144 -2.28 -8.47 -7.94
CA TRP A 144 -2.16 -9.79 -7.32
C TRP A 144 -1.06 -9.91 -6.24
N ASN A 145 -0.20 -8.90 -6.10
CA ASN A 145 0.94 -8.89 -5.17
C ASN A 145 0.63 -8.16 -3.86
#